data_AF-A0A350EUF2-F1
#
_entry.id   AF-A0A350EUF2-F1
#
_cell.length_a   1.000
_cell.length_b   1.000
_cell.length_c   1.000
_cell.angle_alpha   90.00
_cell.angle_beta   90.00
_cell.angle_gamma   90.00
#
_symmetry.space_group_name_H-M   'P 1'
#
loop_
_entity.id
_entity.type
_entity.pdbx_description
1 polymer ?
#
loop_
_entity_poly.entity_id
_entity_poly.type
_entity_poly.pdbx_seq_one_letter_code
_entity_poly.pdbx_strand_id
1 'polypeptide(L)' 'DELERELRFQLAVRLFEVGQLSLGKAAELAGWNRVQFADELGRSGVPVVNLDEEETEVELRALRGNHSR' A
#
# COMPACT_ATOMS: atom_id res chain seq x y z
N ASP A 1 3.41 -10.21 -22.67
CA ASP A 1 2.04 -10.76 -22.61
C ASP A 1 1.20 -10.09 -21.54
N GLU A 2 -0.09 -9.89 -21.78
CA GLU A 2 -1.01 -9.22 -20.82
C GLU A 2 -1.18 -10.05 -19.54
N LEU A 3 -1.32 -11.37 -19.68
CA LEU A 3 -1.36 -12.32 -18.57
C LEU A 3 -0.12 -12.24 -17.68
N GLU A 4 1.07 -12.08 -18.26
CA GLU A 4 2.32 -11.99 -17.50
C GLU A 4 2.35 -10.73 -16.62
N ARG A 5 1.84 -9.60 -17.13
CA ARG A 5 1.73 -8.36 -16.35
C ARG A 5 0.75 -8.52 -15.20
N GLU A 6 -0.39 -9.14 -15.46
CA GLU A 6 -1.40 -9.41 -14.43
C GLU A 6 -0.84 -10.32 -13.33
N LEU A 7 -0.21 -11.45 -13.69
CA LEU A 7 0.39 -12.36 -12.72
C LEU A 7 1.49 -11.69 -11.89
N ARG A 8 2.30 -10.84 -12.51
CA ARG A 8 3.35 -10.07 -11.85
C ARG A 8 2.77 -9.06 -10.86
N PHE A 9 1.67 -8.38 -11.23
CA PHE A 9 0.94 -7.51 -10.32
C PHE A 9 0.36 -8.29 -9.13
N GLN A 10 -0.39 -9.38 -9.38
CA GLN A 10 -0.98 -10.20 -8.31
C GLN A 10 0.06 -10.76 -7.34
N LEU A 11 1.23 -11.17 -7.84
CA LEU A 11 2.34 -11.59 -6.99
C LEU A 11 2.88 -10.44 -6.12
N ALA A 12 3.05 -9.26 -6.70
CA ALA A 12 3.49 -8.08 -5.96
C ALA A 12 2.49 -7.68 -4.87
N VAL A 13 1.18 -7.71 -5.17
CA VAL A 13 0.11 -7.49 -4.18
C VAL A 13 0.23 -8.50 -3.04
N ARG A 14 0.27 -9.79 -3.35
CA ARG A 14 0.31 -10.84 -2.33
C ARG A 14 1.52 -10.74 -1.41
N LEU A 15 2.70 -10.44 -1.98
CA LEU A 15 3.95 -10.29 -1.23
C LEU A 15 3.97 -9.01 -0.37
N PHE A 16 3.29 -7.95 -0.81
CA PHE A 16 3.06 -6.75 -0.02
C PHE A 16 2.14 -7.03 1.17
N GLU A 17 0.99 -7.68 0.94
CA GLU A 17 -0.01 -8.00 1.98
C GLU A 17 0.55 -8.85 3.13
N VAL A 18 1.46 -9.79 2.84
CA VAL A 18 2.11 -10.61 3.88
C VAL A 18 3.33 -9.93 4.52
N GLY A 19 3.62 -8.68 4.17
CA GLY A 19 4.77 -7.94 4.69
C GLY A 19 6.13 -8.43 4.18
N GLN A 20 6.17 -9.30 3.16
CA GLN A 20 7.42 -9.81 2.60
C GLN A 20 8.12 -8.79 1.70
N LEU A 21 7.34 -7.94 1.01
CA LEU A 21 7.83 -6.79 0.26
C LEU A 21 7.26 -5.49 0.84
N SER A 22 8.10 -4.45 0.88
CA SER A 22 7.62 -3.10 1.09
C SER A 22 6.88 -2.60 -0.16
N LEU A 23 6.04 -1.57 -0.01
CA LEU A 23 5.32 -0.93 -1.12
C LEU A 23 6.22 -0.59 -2.32
N GLY A 24 7.44 -0.08 -2.05
CA GLY A 24 8.41 0.24 -3.10
C GLY A 24 8.94 -1.00 -3.84
N LYS A 25 9.29 -2.06 -3.12
CA LYS A 25 9.79 -3.31 -3.73
C LYS A 25 8.70 -4.06 -4.48
N ALA A 26 7.46 -4.01 -3.98
CA ALA A 26 6.30 -4.55 -4.67
C ALA A 26 6.01 -3.77 -5.97
N ALA A 27 6.11 -2.45 -5.95
CA ALA A 27 5.99 -1.61 -7.15
C ALA A 27 7.07 -1.96 -8.19
N GLU A 28 8.34 -2.09 -7.77
CA GLU A 28 9.43 -2.53 -8.65
C GLU A 28 9.15 -3.91 -9.26
N LEU A 29 8.67 -4.86 -8.46
CA LEU A 29 8.28 -6.19 -8.95
C LEU A 29 7.16 -6.10 -9.99
N ALA A 30 6.16 -5.22 -9.79
CA ALA A 30 5.08 -4.96 -10.73
C ALA A 30 5.53 -4.18 -12.00
N GLY A 31 6.76 -3.66 -12.02
CA GLY A 31 7.27 -2.83 -13.10
C GLY A 31 6.73 -1.40 -13.07
N TRP A 32 6.25 -0.93 -11.91
CA TRP A 32 5.61 0.37 -11.71
C TRP A 32 6.39 1.24 -10.73
N ASN A 33 6.15 2.54 -10.77
CA ASN A 33 6.63 3.40 -9.70
C ASN A 33 5.75 3.28 -8.46
N ARG A 34 6.27 3.73 -7.31
CA ARG A 34 5.61 3.60 -6.01
C ARG A 34 4.20 4.22 -5.98
N VAL A 35 3.99 5.34 -6.67
CA VAL A 35 2.70 6.05 -6.69
C VAL A 35 1.69 5.29 -7.55
N GLN A 36 2.09 4.79 -8.72
CA GLN A 36 1.23 3.99 -9.60
C GLN A 36 0.77 2.70 -8.91
N PHE A 37 1.67 2.01 -8.22
CA PHE A 37 1.32 0.81 -7.48
C PHE A 37 0.38 1.08 -6.31
N ALA A 38 0.61 2.16 -5.56
CA ALA A 38 -0.30 2.60 -4.52
C ALA A 38 -1.71 2.92 -5.07
N ASP A 39 -1.79 3.66 -6.18
CA ASP A 39 -3.07 4.01 -6.80
C ASP A 39 -3.85 2.77 -7.25
N GLU A 40 -3.17 1.82 -7.90
CA GLU A 40 -3.81 0.60 -8.37
C GLU A 40 -4.25 -0.34 -7.24
N LEU A 41 -3.46 -0.45 -6.16
CA LEU A 41 -3.88 -1.16 -4.96
C LEU A 41 -5.19 -0.58 -4.40
N GLY A 42 -5.28 0.75 -4.33
CA GLY A 42 -6.51 1.45 -3.92
C GLY A 42 -7.70 1.17 -4.85
N ARG A 43 -7.48 1.17 -6.17
CA ARG A 43 -8.51 0.80 -7.17
C ARG A 43 -8.94 -0.67 -7.07
N SER A 44 -8.03 -1.55 -6.67
CA SER A 44 -8.26 -2.99 -6.48
C SER A 44 -8.88 -3.33 -5.13
N GLY A 45 -9.09 -2.34 -4.25
CA GLY A 45 -9.65 -2.53 -2.91
C GLY A 45 -8.65 -3.10 -1.89
N VAL A 46 -7.35 -3.13 -2.22
CA VAL A 46 -6.30 -3.55 -1.30
C VAL A 46 -5.87 -2.34 -0.47
N PRO A 47 -5.98 -2.38 0.88
CA PRO A 47 -5.55 -1.29 1.73
C PRO A 47 -4.04 -1.02 1.53
N VAL A 48 -3.71 0.14 0.97
CA VAL A 48 -2.31 0.58 0.74
C VAL A 48 -1.65 1.02 2.04
N VAL A 49 -2.45 1.43 3.00
CA VAL A 49 -2.02 1.82 4.33
C VAL A 49 -2.46 0.70 5.26
N ASN A 50 -1.51 -0.16 5.62
CA ASN A 50 -1.62 -0.89 6.87
C ASN A 50 -1.27 0.15 7.94
N LEU A 51 -2.23 1.02 8.27
CA LEU A 51 -2.12 1.68 9.56
C LEU A 51 -2.39 0.54 10.52
N ASP A 52 -1.33 -0.02 11.09
CA ASP A 52 -1.41 -0.79 12.31
C ASP A 52 -2.39 -0.01 13.21
N GLU A 53 -3.41 -0.64 13.80
CA GLU A 53 -4.46 0.10 14.56
C GLU A 53 -3.84 1.11 15.55
N GLU A 54 -2.64 0.81 16.06
CA GLU A 54 -1.83 1.72 16.87
C GLU A 54 -1.34 2.99 16.13
N GLU A 55 -0.85 2.90 14.90
CA GLU A 55 -0.37 4.06 14.13
C GLU A 55 -1.54 4.92 13.64
N THR A 56 -2.69 4.30 13.31
CA THR A 56 -3.95 5.01 13.05
C THR A 56 -4.37 5.87 14.23
N GLU A 57 -4.38 5.28 15.43
CA GLU A 57 -4.77 5.96 16.67
C GLU A 57 -3.80 7.08 17.03
N VAL A 58 -2.49 6.87 16.83
CA VAL A 58 -1.48 7.90 17.05
C VAL A 58 -1.69 9.10 16.11
N GLU A 59 -1.92 8.87 14.82
CA GLU A 59 -2.23 9.95 13.87
C GLU A 59 -3.57 10.64 14.16
N LEU A 60 -4.64 9.88 14.46
CA LEU A 60 -5.94 10.46 14.83
C LEU A 60 -5.84 11.30 16.10
N ARG A 61 -5.08 10.86 17.09
CA ARG A 61 -4.86 11.59 18.35
C ARG A 61 -4.06 12.86 18.11
N ALA A 62 -3.07 12.83 17.23
CA ALA A 62 -2.31 14.02 16.83
C ALA A 62 -3.19 15.05 16.10
N LEU A 63 -4.08 14.61 15.21
CA LEU A 63 -5.02 15.49 14.50
C LEU A 63 -6.09 16.10 15.43
N ARG A 64 -6.57 15.32 16.41
CA ARG A 64 -7.54 15.79 17.43
C ARG A 64 -6.90 16.73 18.46
N GLY A 65 -5.62 16.54 18.79
CA GLY A 65 -4.89 17.36 19.76
C GLY A 65 -4.48 18.75 19.26
N ASN A 66 -4.38 18.96 17.95
CA ASN A 66 -3.94 20.23 17.36
C ASN A 66 -5.07 21.25 17.07
N HIS A 67 -6.33 20.91 17.37
CA HIS A 67 -7.48 21.83 17.19
C HIS A 67 -7.82 22.66 18.46
N SER A 68 -6.90 22.79 19.41
CA SER A 68 -7.06 23.68 20.59
C SER A 68 -5.83 24.55 20.86
N ARG A 69 -5.37 25.25 19.83
CA ARG A 69 -4.55 26.45 19.97
C ARG A 69 -5.05 27.55 19.06
#